data_AF-A0A4S8QF06-F1
#
_entry.id   AF-A0A4S8QF06-F1
#
_cell.length_a   1.000
_cell.length_b   1.000
_cell.length_c   1.000
_cell.angle_alpha   90.00
_cell.angle_beta   90.00
_cell.angle_gamma   90.00
#
_symmetry.space_group_name_H-M   'P 1'
#
loop_
_entity.id
_entity.type
_entity.pdbx_description
1 polymer ?
#
loop_
_entity_poly.entity_id
_entity_poly.type
_entity_poly.pdbx_seq_one_letter_code
_entity_poly.pdbx_strand_id
1 'polypeptide(L)'
;MAEQQRKTTTYLRETDIWRLDALARKQGISRAELLRRIVSDYVEAHRPERDPLPVFDLGEPMTLEEQREELYEALERKVARR
;
A
#
# COMPACT_ATOMS: atom_id res chain seq x y z
N MET A 1 -4.40 -21.29 -3.16
CA MET A 1 -2.93 -21.46 -3.27
C MET A 1 -2.39 -21.43 -1.85
N ALA A 2 -1.80 -22.51 -1.34
CA ALA A 2 -1.23 -22.51 0.02
C ALA A 2 -0.08 -21.49 0.07
N GLU A 3 -0.16 -20.54 1.00
CA GLU A 3 0.86 -19.51 1.18
C GLU A 3 2.17 -20.16 1.65
N GLN A 4 3.26 -19.92 0.92
CA GLN A 4 4.57 -20.51 1.25
C GLN A 4 5.18 -19.73 2.42
N GLN A 5 5.48 -20.43 3.51
CA GLN A 5 6.18 -19.84 4.66
C GLN A 5 7.69 -19.78 4.38
N ARG A 6 8.27 -18.59 4.50
CA ARG A 6 9.73 -18.38 4.45
C ARG A 6 10.28 -18.23 5.87
N LYS A 7 11.35 -18.98 6.19
CA LYS A 7 12.07 -18.82 7.46
C LYS A 7 12.86 -17.50 7.45
N THR A 8 12.66 -16.70 8.48
CA THR A 8 13.37 -15.43 8.70
C THR A 8 14.00 -15.45 10.10
N THR A 9 15.18 -14.84 10.24
CA THR A 9 15.87 -14.67 11.52
C THR A 9 15.90 -13.18 11.86
N THR A 10 15.53 -12.84 13.09
CA THR A 10 15.49 -11.45 13.57
C THR A 10 16.02 -11.40 14.99
N TYR A 11 16.79 -10.37 15.32
CA TYR A 11 17.25 -10.10 16.67
C TYR A 11 16.14 -9.44 17.48
N LEU A 12 15.83 -10.02 18.64
CA LEU A 12 14.91 -9.45 19.63
C LEU A 12 15.68 -9.23 20.94
N ARG A 13 15.24 -8.26 21.73
CA ARG A 13 15.76 -8.10 23.08
C ARG A 13 15.40 -9.32 23.89
N GLU A 14 16.31 -9.75 24.76
CA GLU A 14 16.08 -10.91 25.62
C GLU A 14 14.79 -10.75 26.45
N THR A 15 14.56 -9.56 27.00
CA THR A 15 13.35 -9.23 27.77
C THR A 15 12.06 -9.41 26.97
N ASP A 16 12.08 -9.17 25.66
CA ASP A 16 10.91 -9.38 24.81
C ASP A 16 10.66 -10.87 24.54
N ILE A 17 11.73 -11.68 24.43
CA ILE A 17 11.61 -13.13 24.29
C ILE A 17 10.91 -13.73 25.52
N TRP A 18 11.32 -13.32 26.73
CA TRP A 18 10.69 -13.75 27.98
C TRP A 18 9.19 -13.40 28.03
N ARG A 19 8.84 -12.18 27.62
CA ARG A 19 7.44 -11.74 27.55
C ARG A 19 6.64 -12.53 26.52
N LEU A 20 7.20 -12.79 25.34
CA LEU A 20 6.58 -13.59 24.30
C LEU A 20 6.32 -15.03 24.77
N ASP A 21 7.27 -15.65 25.48
CA ASP A 21 7.09 -17.00 26.02
C ASP A 21 5.99 -17.03 27.09
N ALA A 22 5.93 -16.04 27.97
CA ALA A 22 4.86 -15.93 28.96
C ALA A 22 3.48 -15.75 28.31
N LEU A 23 3.38 -14.89 27.28
CA LEU A 23 2.15 -14.68 26.52
C LEU A 23 1.71 -15.93 25.76
N ALA A 24 2.65 -16.61 25.10
CA ALA A 24 2.38 -17.84 24.36
C ALA A 24 1.86 -18.95 25.29
N ARG A 25 2.50 -19.12 26.46
CA ARG A 25 2.04 -20.07 27.51
C ARG A 25 0.64 -19.73 28.01
N LYS A 26 0.36 -18.46 28.30
CA LYS A 26 -0.98 -18.02 28.74
C LYS A 26 -2.06 -18.33 27.70
N GLN A 27 -1.73 -18.29 26.42
CA GLN A 27 -2.64 -18.57 25.31
C GLN A 27 -2.65 -20.06 24.89
N GLY A 28 -1.78 -20.90 25.45
CA GLY A 28 -1.67 -22.31 25.07
C GLY A 28 -1.14 -22.55 23.65
N ILE A 29 -0.38 -21.60 23.09
CA ILE A 29 0.19 -21.69 21.74
C ILE A 29 1.71 -21.64 21.75
N SER A 30 2.34 -22.01 20.64
CA SER A 30 3.80 -21.87 20.49
C SER A 30 4.19 -20.40 20.32
N ARG A 31 5.41 -20.03 20.73
CA ARG A 31 5.98 -18.69 20.46
C ARG A 31 5.97 -18.36 18.96
N ALA A 32 6.26 -19.34 18.11
CA ALA A 32 6.26 -19.15 16.66
C ALA A 32 4.86 -18.82 16.12
N GLU A 33 3.83 -19.46 16.66
CA GLU A 33 2.44 -19.18 16.32
C GLU A 33 2.02 -17.78 16.77
N LEU A 34 2.38 -17.40 18.00
CA LEU A 34 2.13 -16.05 18.51
C LEU A 34 2.79 -14.99 17.63
N LEU A 35 4.06 -15.19 17.25
CA LEU A 35 4.77 -14.26 16.36
C LEU A 35 4.12 -14.14 14.99
N ARG A 36 3.68 -15.26 14.39
CA ARG A 36 2.96 -15.22 13.10
C ARG A 36 1.70 -14.38 13.16
N ARG A 37 0.89 -14.53 14.22
CA ARG A 37 -0.33 -13.75 14.42
C ARG A 37 -0.03 -12.27 14.58
N ILE A 38 0.89 -11.92 15.48
CA ILE A 38 1.27 -10.52 15.71
C ILE A 38 1.76 -9.86 14.41
N VAL A 39 2.61 -10.55 13.64
CA VAL A 39 3.12 -10.02 12.37
C VAL A 39 2.00 -9.88 11.34
N SER A 40 1.13 -10.87 11.20
CA SER A 40 -0.01 -10.82 10.27
C SER A 40 -0.95 -9.68 10.60
N ASP A 41 -1.32 -9.55 11.87
CA ASP A 41 -2.24 -8.51 12.36
C ASP A 41 -1.63 -7.11 12.15
N TYR A 42 -0.33 -6.97 12.44
CA TYR A 42 0.37 -5.71 12.21
C TYR A 42 0.45 -5.34 10.74
N VAL A 43 0.79 -6.30 9.86
CA VAL A 43 0.90 -6.07 8.42
C VAL A 43 -0.45 -5.71 7.81
N GLU A 44 -1.53 -6.37 8.20
CA GLU A 44 -2.87 -6.05 7.70
C GLU A 44 -3.33 -4.67 8.18
N ALA A 45 -3.10 -4.36 9.47
CA ALA A 45 -3.47 -3.07 10.04
C ALA A 45 -2.67 -1.88 9.47
N HIS A 46 -1.43 -2.11 9.01
CA HIS A 46 -0.55 -1.09 8.42
C HIS A 46 -0.37 -1.28 6.91
N ARG A 47 -1.32 -1.96 6.28
CA ARG A 47 -1.32 -2.10 4.83
C ARG A 47 -1.38 -0.70 4.22
N PRO A 48 -0.42 -0.33 3.34
CA PRO A 48 -0.48 0.97 2.69
C PRO A 48 -1.80 1.06 1.92
N GLU A 49 -2.53 2.16 2.11
CA GLU A 49 -3.66 2.48 1.26
C GLU A 49 -3.15 2.46 -0.19
N ARG A 50 -3.83 1.71 -1.06
CA ARG A 50 -3.55 1.84 -2.49
C ARG A 50 -3.97 3.26 -2.85
N ASP A 51 -3.04 4.07 -3.33
CA ASP A 51 -3.40 5.34 -3.94
C ASP A 51 -4.57 5.07 -4.90
N PRO A 52 -5.68 5.82 -4.78
CA PRO A 52 -6.77 5.67 -5.73
C PRO A 52 -6.15 5.85 -7.11
N LEU A 53 -6.42 4.91 -8.02
CA LEU A 53 -6.02 5.06 -9.41
C LEU A 53 -6.49 6.46 -9.86
N PRO A 54 -5.65 7.21 -10.62
CA PRO A 54 -6.08 8.50 -11.13
C PRO A 54 -7.37 8.27 -11.91
N VAL A 55 -8.48 8.72 -11.33
CA VAL A 55 -9.72 8.87 -12.07
C VAL A 55 -9.45 10.01 -13.03
N PHE A 56 -9.31 9.71 -14.31
CA PHE A 56 -9.26 10.75 -15.33
C PHE A 56 -10.59 11.49 -15.24
N ASP A 57 -10.58 12.68 -14.64
CA ASP A 57 -11.66 13.64 -14.81
C ASP A 57 -11.54 14.17 -16.23
N LEU A 58 -12.17 13.46 -17.17
CA LEU A 58 -12.19 13.80 -18.58
C LEU A 58 -13.05 15.04 -18.86
N GLY A 59 -13.55 15.71 -17.81
CA GLY A 59 -14.41 16.87 -17.92
C GLY A 59 -15.72 16.54 -18.64
N GLU A 60 -16.40 17.60 -19.09
CA GLU A 60 -17.57 17.44 -19.95
C GLU A 60 -17.13 16.97 -21.35
N PRO A 61 -17.92 16.10 -22.01
CA PRO A 61 -17.61 15.68 -23.37
C PRO A 61 -17.64 16.89 -24.32
N MET A 62 -16.46 17.27 -24.81
CA MET A 62 -16.32 18.35 -25.77
C MET A 62 -16.76 17.91 -27.16
N THR A 63 -17.42 18.82 -27.87
CA THR A 63 -17.68 18.68 -29.30
C THR A 63 -16.38 18.80 -30.11
N LEU A 64 -16.41 18.33 -31.36
CA LEU A 64 -15.24 18.41 -32.26
C LEU A 64 -14.80 19.86 -32.54
N GLU A 65 -15.73 20.82 -32.49
CA GLU A 65 -15.43 22.23 -32.70
C GLU A 65 -14.67 22.80 -31.50
N GLU A 66 -15.14 22.52 -30.28
CA GLU A 66 -14.50 22.95 -29.03
C GLU A 66 -13.10 22.34 -28.89
N GLN A 67 -12.93 21.06 -29.23
CA GLN A 67 -11.60 20.40 -29.21
C GLN A 67 -10.62 21.05 -30.19
N ARG A 68 -11.11 21.46 -31.37
CA ARG A 68 -10.29 22.12 -32.38
C ARG A 68 -9.85 23.51 -31.90
N GLU A 69 -10.75 24.28 -31.31
CA GLU A 69 -10.44 25.61 -30.77
C GLU A 69 -9.40 25.53 -29.64
N GLU A 70 -9.61 24.65 -28.66
CA GLU A 70 -8.66 24.48 -27.56
C GLU A 70 -7.26 24.04 -28.04
N LEU A 71 -7.20 23.18 -29.06
CA LEU A 71 -5.94 22.76 -29.68
C LEU A 71 -5.23 23.93 -30.37
N TYR A 72 -5.96 24.75 -31.13
CA TYR A 72 -5.41 25.93 -31.79
C TYR A 72 -4.87 26.93 -30.77
N GLU A 73 -5.62 27.24 -29.71
CA GLU A 73 -5.18 28.13 -28.64
C GLU A 73 -3.94 27.60 -27.89
N ALA A 74 -3.86 26.28 -27.68
CA ALA A 74 -2.69 25.65 -27.08
C ALA A 74 -1.44 25.79 -27.97
N LEU A 75 -1.60 25.66 -29.30
CA LEU A 75 -0.52 25.85 -30.26
C LEU A 75 -0.08 27.32 -30.32
N GLU A 76 -1.00 28.27 -30.34
CA GLU A 76 -0.68 29.71 -30.32
C GLU A 76 0.08 30.09 -29.04
N ARG A 77 -0.38 29.63 -27.86
CA ARG A 77 0.33 29.85 -26.58
C ARG A 77 1.74 29.27 -26.60
N LYS A 78 1.95 28.10 -27.24
CA LYS A 78 3.26 27.47 -27.35
C LYS A 78 4.19 28.24 -28.29
N VAL A 79 3.66 28.75 -29.40
CA VAL A 79 4.41 29.56 -30.37
C VAL A 79 4.77 30.92 -29.76
N ALA A 80 3.85 31.56 -29.03
CA ALA A 80 4.08 32.86 -28.38
C ALA A 80 5.10 32.82 -27.24
N ARG A 81 5.40 31.64 -26.67
CA ARG A 81 6.43 31.44 -25.65
C ARG A 81 7.83 31.16 -26.23
N ARG A 82 7.97 31.11 -27.55
CA ARG A 82 9.23 30.87 -28.26
C ARG A 82 9.79 32.17 -28.81
#